data_AF-A0AAY5F382-F1
#
_entry.id   AF-A0AAY5F382-F1
#
_cell.length_a   1.000
_cell.length_b   1.000
_cell.length_c   1.000
_cell.angle_alpha   90.00
_cell.angle_beta   90.00
_cell.angle_gamma   90.00
#
_symmetry.space_group_name_H-M   'P 1'
#
loop_
_entity.id
_entity.type
_entity.pdbx_description
1 polymer ?
#
loop_
_entity_poly.entity_id
_entity_poly.type
_entity_poly.pdbx_seq_one_letter_code
_entity_poly.pdbx_strand_id
1 'polypeptide(L)'
;MYVCRELCVFAFQTLGVMNEAADEIATGAQVVDLLVSMCRSALESPRKVVIFEPYPSVVDPSDPQTLAFNPRKKDYDRVMRALDSLTSIREMTQAPYLEIKKQMDRVDPLAHPLLQWVISSNRSHIVKLPVTRQLKFMHTPHQFLLLSSPPAKESNFRAAKGLFGSTFAFHGSHIENWHSILRNGLVVASNTRLQLHGAIYGSGIYLSPLSSISFGYSGMNKKQQKVASKDETATNKTNIHLQSQKKGQQPQFLQSRNLKCIALCEVITSPDLHKHVNQSRLAFDGQVGDTSINTQDPNIHREILRVIGNQTATG
;
A
#
# COMPACT_ATOMS: atom_id res chain seq x y z
N MET A 1 -19.56 5.33 2.97
CA MET A 1 -19.34 3.87 3.05
C MET A 1 -20.25 3.23 2.01
N TYR A 2 -19.79 3.05 0.77
CA TYR A 2 -20.59 2.35 -0.24
C TYR A 2 -20.27 0.86 -0.14
N VAL A 3 -21.13 0.13 0.57
CA VAL A 3 -21.19 -1.33 0.48
C VAL A 3 -21.67 -1.64 -0.94
N CYS A 4 -20.76 -2.12 -1.79
CA CYS A 4 -21.15 -2.67 -3.09
C CYS A 4 -22.02 -3.90 -2.79
N ARG A 5 -23.33 -3.81 -3.03
CA ARG A 5 -24.29 -4.90 -2.75
C ARG A 5 -23.91 -6.11 -3.62
N GLU A 6 -24.11 -7.33 -3.12
CA GLU A 6 -23.77 -8.59 -3.82
C GLU A 6 -24.35 -8.62 -5.26
N LEU A 7 -25.58 -8.14 -5.45
CA LEU A 7 -26.21 -7.99 -6.78
C LEU A 7 -25.42 -7.08 -7.75
N CYS A 8 -24.76 -6.04 -7.24
CA CYS A 8 -23.90 -5.17 -8.04
C CYS A 8 -22.61 -5.90 -8.43
N VAL A 9 -21.99 -6.69 -7.53
CA VAL A 9 -20.80 -7.48 -7.84
C VAL A 9 -21.10 -8.54 -8.88
N PHE A 10 -22.21 -9.28 -8.74
CA PHE A 10 -22.65 -10.28 -9.71
C PHE A 10 -22.96 -9.66 -11.07
N ALA A 11 -23.75 -8.58 -11.12
CA ALA A 11 -24.03 -7.89 -12.39
C ALA A 11 -22.75 -7.32 -13.03
N PHE A 12 -21.86 -6.75 -12.22
CA PHE A 12 -20.63 -6.10 -12.69
C PHE A 12 -19.56 -7.10 -13.20
N GLN A 13 -19.49 -8.31 -12.63
CA GLN A 13 -18.60 -9.38 -13.11
C GLN A 13 -19.21 -10.19 -14.26
N THR A 14 -20.53 -10.43 -14.25
CA THR A 14 -21.23 -11.19 -15.31
C THR A 14 -21.34 -10.38 -16.60
N LEU A 15 -21.46 -9.05 -16.53
CA LEU A 15 -21.57 -8.17 -17.70
C LEU A 15 -20.21 -7.87 -18.36
N GLY A 16 -19.09 -8.41 -17.88
CA GLY A 16 -17.78 -8.21 -18.52
C GLY A 16 -17.27 -6.76 -18.51
N VAL A 17 -17.93 -5.83 -17.81
CA VAL A 17 -17.56 -4.40 -17.74
C VAL A 17 -16.16 -4.21 -17.14
N MET A 18 -15.70 -5.14 -16.32
CA MET A 18 -14.30 -5.18 -15.85
C MET A 18 -13.28 -5.62 -16.90
N ASN A 19 -13.68 -6.34 -17.96
CA ASN A 19 -12.75 -6.65 -19.05
C ASN A 19 -12.43 -5.38 -19.86
N GLU A 20 -13.38 -4.46 -20.02
CA GLU A 20 -13.17 -3.17 -20.71
C GLU A 20 -12.62 -2.07 -19.77
N ALA A 21 -13.05 -2.01 -18.50
CA ALA A 21 -12.49 -1.05 -17.53
C ALA A 21 -11.07 -1.43 -17.05
N ALA A 22 -10.65 -2.68 -17.26
CA ALA A 22 -9.25 -3.07 -17.09
C ALA A 22 -8.34 -2.50 -18.19
N ASP A 23 -8.90 -2.11 -19.35
CA ASP A 23 -8.13 -1.54 -20.46
C ASP A 23 -7.83 -0.04 -20.28
N GLU A 24 -8.63 0.72 -19.51
CA GLU A 24 -8.37 2.14 -19.24
C GLU A 24 -7.39 2.40 -18.08
N ILE A 25 -7.10 1.40 -17.25
CA ILE A 25 -6.00 1.49 -16.28
C ILE A 25 -4.88 0.58 -16.77
N ALA A 26 -4.07 1.12 -17.68
CA ALA A 26 -2.74 0.60 -18.02
C ALA A 26 -1.84 0.67 -16.76
N THR A 27 -2.20 -0.13 -15.76
CA THR A 27 -1.55 -0.20 -14.46
C THR A 27 -0.19 -0.79 -14.74
N GLY A 28 0.84 0.05 -14.73
CA GLY A 28 2.20 -0.42 -14.98
C GLY A 28 2.51 -1.59 -14.04
N ALA A 29 3.23 -2.60 -14.54
CA ALA A 29 3.59 -3.83 -13.84
C ALA A 29 4.03 -3.60 -12.37
N GLN A 30 4.72 -2.48 -12.12
CA GLN A 30 5.27 -2.08 -10.83
C GLN A 30 4.21 -1.59 -9.84
N VAL A 31 3.08 -1.04 -10.33
CA VAL A 31 1.92 -0.67 -9.51
C VAL A 31 1.14 -1.94 -9.12
N VAL A 32 0.97 -2.88 -10.05
CA VAL A 32 0.36 -4.18 -9.73
C VAL A 32 1.17 -4.89 -8.64
N ASP A 33 2.50 -4.93 -8.79
CA ASP A 33 3.41 -5.49 -7.80
C ASP A 33 3.29 -4.81 -6.42
N LEU A 34 3.16 -3.48 -6.41
CA LEU A 34 2.93 -2.70 -5.18
C LEU A 34 1.63 -3.10 -4.48
N LEU A 35 0.53 -3.18 -5.22
CA LEU A 35 -0.78 -3.52 -4.67
C LEU A 35 -0.81 -4.96 -4.13
N VAL A 36 -0.24 -5.91 -4.87
CA VAL A 36 -0.10 -7.32 -4.43
C VAL A 36 0.77 -7.42 -3.18
N SER A 37 1.89 -6.68 -3.14
CA SER A 37 2.79 -6.67 -1.99
C SER A 37 2.13 -6.11 -0.73
N MET A 38 1.38 -5.02 -0.84
CA MET A 38 0.64 -4.44 0.29
C MET A 38 -0.49 -5.36 0.77
N CYS A 39 -1.21 -6.02 -0.15
CA CYS A 39 -2.21 -7.03 0.16
C CYS A 39 -1.59 -8.19 0.96
N ARG A 40 -0.44 -8.71 0.50
CA ARG A 40 0.33 -9.76 1.19
C ARG A 40 0.75 -9.32 2.60
N SER A 41 1.36 -8.15 2.74
CA SER A 41 1.79 -7.62 4.04
C SER A 41 0.63 -7.49 5.03
N ALA A 42 -0.55 -7.06 4.57
CA ALA A 42 -1.74 -6.97 5.42
C ALA A 42 -2.26 -8.36 5.86
N LEU A 43 -2.20 -9.36 4.98
CA LEU A 43 -2.59 -10.75 5.28
C LEU A 43 -1.59 -11.48 6.19
N GLU A 44 -0.30 -11.17 6.10
CA GLU A 44 0.74 -11.73 6.96
C GLU A 44 0.69 -11.15 8.39
N SER A 45 0.14 -9.94 8.56
CA SER A 45 0.07 -9.28 9.87
C SER A 45 -0.83 -10.05 10.86
N PRO A 46 -0.44 -10.16 12.14
CA PRO A 46 -1.34 -10.67 13.19
C PRO A 46 -2.60 -9.80 13.34
N ARG A 47 -2.58 -8.56 12.83
CA ARG A 47 -3.71 -7.62 12.87
C ARG A 47 -4.62 -7.73 11.65
N LYS A 48 -4.43 -8.71 10.74
CA LYS A 48 -5.18 -8.86 9.47
C LYS A 48 -6.70 -8.71 9.64
N VAL A 49 -7.27 -9.21 10.75
CA VAL A 49 -8.70 -9.10 11.05
C VAL A 49 -9.21 -7.67 11.18
N VAL A 50 -8.32 -6.72 11.53
CA VAL A 50 -8.63 -5.30 11.71
C VAL A 50 -8.23 -4.47 10.48
N ILE A 51 -7.11 -4.81 9.83
CA ILE A 51 -6.47 -3.95 8.83
C ILE A 51 -6.61 -4.42 7.39
N PHE A 52 -6.97 -5.68 7.15
CA PHE A 52 -7.21 -6.21 5.82
C PHE A 52 -8.61 -5.82 5.33
N GLU A 53 -8.80 -4.51 5.16
CA GLU A 53 -10.04 -3.87 4.74
C GLU A 53 -9.77 -2.92 3.58
N PRO A 54 -10.59 -2.95 2.51
CA PRO A 54 -11.67 -3.91 2.27
C PRO A 54 -11.17 -5.35 2.11
N TYR A 55 -11.98 -6.31 2.54
CA TYR A 55 -11.80 -7.73 2.22
C TYR A 55 -12.25 -8.04 0.77
N PRO A 56 -11.61 -8.98 0.07
CA PRO A 56 -12.00 -9.37 -1.29
C PRO A 56 -13.45 -9.81 -1.44
N SER A 57 -14.11 -9.32 -2.50
CA SER A 57 -15.43 -9.78 -2.92
C SER A 57 -15.30 -10.34 -4.33
N VAL A 58 -15.21 -11.66 -4.44
CA VAL A 58 -14.91 -12.36 -5.70
C VAL A 58 -15.89 -13.50 -5.87
N VAL A 59 -16.57 -13.54 -7.01
CA VAL A 59 -17.51 -14.61 -7.40
C VAL A 59 -16.74 -15.91 -7.64
N ASP A 60 -17.34 -17.04 -7.26
CA ASP A 60 -16.76 -18.34 -7.54
C ASP A 60 -16.83 -18.65 -9.05
N PRO A 61 -15.69 -18.93 -9.72
CA PRO A 61 -15.68 -19.31 -11.13
C PRO A 61 -16.47 -20.59 -11.44
N SER A 62 -16.65 -21.47 -10.44
CA SER A 62 -17.37 -22.74 -10.59
C SER A 62 -18.86 -22.62 -10.25
N ASP A 63 -19.23 -21.58 -9.49
CA ASP A 63 -20.62 -21.30 -9.09
C ASP A 63 -20.88 -19.78 -9.09
N PRO A 64 -21.38 -19.23 -10.22
CA PRO A 64 -21.62 -17.79 -10.36
C PRO A 64 -22.65 -17.19 -9.40
N GLN A 65 -23.35 -18.00 -8.60
CA GLN A 65 -24.31 -17.51 -7.60
C GLN A 65 -23.68 -17.31 -6.21
N THR A 66 -22.43 -17.73 -6.01
CA THR A 66 -21.75 -17.63 -4.72
C THR A 66 -20.45 -16.84 -4.80
N LEU A 67 -20.03 -16.31 -3.64
CA LEU A 67 -18.77 -15.60 -3.49
C LEU A 67 -17.72 -16.55 -2.92
N ALA A 68 -16.69 -16.85 -3.71
CA ALA A 68 -15.50 -17.56 -3.24
C ALA A 68 -14.73 -16.76 -2.19
N PHE A 69 -14.69 -15.42 -2.34
CA PHE A 69 -14.27 -14.52 -1.26
C PHE A 69 -15.43 -13.66 -0.83
N ASN A 70 -15.93 -13.90 0.39
CA ASN A 70 -17.08 -13.21 0.95
C ASN A 70 -16.67 -12.33 2.16
N PRO A 71 -16.87 -11.00 2.11
CA PRO A 71 -16.60 -10.11 3.24
C PRO A 71 -17.36 -10.45 4.54
N ARG A 72 -18.50 -11.15 4.45
CA ARG A 72 -19.29 -11.62 5.59
C ARG A 72 -18.76 -12.92 6.20
N LYS A 73 -18.03 -13.73 5.42
CA LYS A 73 -17.44 -15.01 5.83
C LYS A 73 -15.98 -15.06 5.36
N LYS A 74 -15.12 -14.37 6.09
CA LYS A 74 -13.72 -14.16 5.72
C LYS A 74 -12.88 -15.42 5.95
N ASP A 75 -12.15 -15.83 4.93
CA ASP A 75 -11.17 -16.91 4.97
C ASP A 75 -9.82 -16.37 4.48
N TYR A 76 -9.03 -15.86 5.42
CA TYR A 76 -7.74 -15.23 5.12
C TYR A 76 -6.72 -16.23 4.58
N ASP A 77 -6.78 -17.49 4.99
CA ASP A 77 -5.85 -18.52 4.53
C ASP A 77 -6.12 -18.90 3.08
N ARG A 78 -7.40 -18.96 2.67
CA ARG A 78 -7.78 -19.16 1.27
C ARG A 78 -7.35 -18.00 0.39
N VAL A 79 -7.48 -16.75 0.86
CA VAL A 79 -6.99 -15.56 0.13
C VAL A 79 -5.47 -15.62 -0.01
N MET A 80 -4.73 -15.97 1.05
CA MET A 80 -3.27 -16.11 0.98
C MET A 80 -2.85 -17.19 -0.04
N ARG A 81 -3.52 -18.35 -0.06
CA ARG A 81 -3.22 -19.41 -1.06
C ARG A 81 -3.44 -18.95 -2.51
N ALA A 82 -4.51 -18.20 -2.77
CA ALA A 82 -4.74 -17.62 -4.09
C ALA A 82 -3.68 -16.56 -4.44
N LEU A 83 -3.28 -15.75 -3.46
CA LEU A 83 -2.24 -14.73 -3.63
C LEU A 83 -0.84 -15.34 -3.87
N ASP A 84 -0.55 -16.49 -3.27
CA ASP A 84 0.67 -17.28 -3.50
C ASP A 84 0.71 -17.94 -4.88
N SER A 85 -0.46 -18.08 -5.52
CA SER A 85 -0.62 -18.67 -6.84
C SER A 85 -0.57 -17.64 -7.98
N LEU A 86 -0.36 -16.35 -7.66
CA LEU A 86 -0.15 -15.33 -8.66
C LEU A 86 1.16 -15.55 -9.42
N THR A 87 1.07 -15.55 -10.74
CA THR A 87 2.23 -15.51 -11.64
C THR A 87 3.10 -14.30 -11.31
N SER A 88 4.42 -14.41 -11.51
CA SER A 88 5.28 -13.27 -11.22
C SER A 88 5.00 -12.13 -12.20
N ILE A 89 5.11 -10.88 -11.74
CA ILE A 89 4.90 -9.69 -12.57
C ILE A 89 5.81 -9.68 -13.81
N ARG A 90 7.03 -10.22 -13.70
CA ARG A 90 7.95 -10.36 -14.84
C ARG A 90 7.39 -11.29 -15.91
N GLU A 91 6.81 -12.42 -15.52
CA GLU A 91 6.17 -13.33 -16.47
C GLU A 91 4.93 -12.69 -17.08
N MET A 92 4.14 -11.95 -16.28
CA MET A 92 2.95 -11.23 -16.77
C MET A 92 3.28 -10.21 -17.87
N THR A 93 4.46 -9.57 -17.83
CA THR A 93 4.88 -8.61 -18.87
C THR A 93 5.52 -9.26 -20.09
N GLN A 94 5.87 -10.54 -20.01
CA GLN A 94 6.61 -11.27 -21.05
C GLN A 94 5.73 -12.18 -21.91
N ALA A 95 4.50 -12.48 -21.50
CA ALA A 95 3.60 -13.33 -22.25
C ALA A 95 2.22 -12.69 -22.48
N PRO A 96 1.46 -13.13 -23.49
CA PRO A 96 0.10 -12.64 -23.72
C PRO A 96 -0.81 -12.89 -22.52
N TYR A 97 -1.68 -11.93 -22.22
CA TYR A 97 -2.61 -11.98 -21.09
C TYR A 97 -3.40 -13.29 -21.00
N LEU A 98 -3.93 -13.79 -22.13
CA LEU A 98 -4.73 -15.01 -22.16
C LEU A 98 -3.94 -16.25 -21.72
N GLU A 99 -2.64 -16.30 -22.03
CA GLU A 99 -1.77 -17.40 -21.62
C GLU A 99 -1.45 -17.31 -20.12
N ILE A 100 -1.17 -16.10 -19.63
CA ILE A 100 -0.94 -15.83 -18.20
C ILE A 100 -2.17 -16.19 -17.37
N LYS A 101 -3.37 -15.83 -17.85
CA LYS A 101 -4.63 -16.25 -17.22
C LYS A 101 -4.76 -17.77 -17.17
N LYS A 102 -4.57 -18.47 -18.28
CA LYS A 102 -4.64 -19.94 -18.33
C LYS A 102 -3.64 -20.59 -17.37
N GLN A 103 -2.44 -20.02 -17.25
CA GLN A 103 -1.43 -20.50 -16.30
C GLN A 103 -1.88 -20.32 -14.85
N MET A 104 -2.42 -19.15 -14.49
CA MET A 104 -2.98 -18.92 -13.15
C MET A 104 -4.14 -19.86 -12.85
N ASP A 105 -5.10 -19.99 -13.78
CA ASP A 105 -6.28 -20.85 -13.60
C ASP A 105 -5.92 -22.33 -13.36
N ARG A 106 -4.82 -22.81 -13.95
CA ARG A 106 -4.30 -24.17 -13.73
C ARG A 106 -3.74 -24.38 -12.31
N VAL A 107 -3.18 -23.34 -11.70
CA VAL A 107 -2.59 -23.41 -10.35
C VAL A 107 -3.67 -23.20 -9.30
N ASP A 108 -4.46 -22.13 -9.45
CA ASP A 108 -5.59 -21.81 -8.59
C ASP A 108 -6.62 -20.98 -9.39
N PRO A 109 -7.86 -21.47 -9.59
CA PRO A 109 -8.89 -20.74 -10.35
C PRO A 109 -9.28 -19.40 -9.73
N LEU A 110 -8.93 -19.13 -8.46
CA LEU A 110 -9.16 -17.84 -7.81
C LEU A 110 -7.98 -16.86 -7.93
N ALA A 111 -6.82 -17.29 -8.44
CA ALA A 111 -5.64 -16.43 -8.56
C ALA A 111 -5.91 -15.22 -9.47
N HIS A 112 -6.41 -15.47 -10.69
CA HIS A 112 -6.72 -14.42 -11.65
C HIS A 112 -7.89 -13.51 -11.19
N PRO A 113 -9.04 -14.04 -10.72
CA PRO A 113 -10.10 -13.21 -10.14
C PRO A 113 -9.65 -12.36 -8.95
N LEU A 114 -8.78 -12.89 -8.08
CA LEU A 114 -8.21 -12.13 -6.97
C LEU A 114 -7.31 -11.00 -7.48
N LEU A 115 -6.45 -11.26 -8.47
CA LEU A 115 -5.61 -10.23 -9.09
C LEU A 115 -6.44 -9.10 -9.68
N GLN A 116 -7.49 -9.45 -10.44
CA GLN A 116 -8.43 -8.47 -10.99
C GLN A 116 -9.07 -7.64 -9.87
N TRP A 117 -9.52 -8.29 -8.79
CA TRP A 117 -10.04 -7.57 -7.64
C TRP A 117 -8.98 -6.65 -7.03
N VAL A 118 -7.74 -7.10 -6.79
CA VAL A 118 -6.67 -6.28 -6.20
C VAL A 118 -6.43 -5.00 -6.99
N ILE A 119 -6.43 -5.09 -8.32
CA ILE A 119 -6.25 -3.94 -9.22
C ILE A 119 -7.48 -3.02 -9.19
N SER A 120 -8.68 -3.57 -9.44
CA SER A 120 -9.89 -2.75 -9.66
C SER A 120 -10.47 -2.12 -8.41
N SER A 121 -10.23 -2.72 -7.25
CA SER A 121 -10.67 -2.16 -5.97
C SER A 121 -9.79 -1.01 -5.47
N ASN A 122 -8.62 -0.81 -6.07
CA ASN A 122 -7.85 0.42 -5.90
C ASN A 122 -8.38 1.50 -6.85
N ARG A 123 -9.19 2.42 -6.32
CA ARG A 123 -9.77 3.54 -7.09
C ARG A 123 -8.83 4.74 -7.23
N SER A 124 -7.69 4.72 -6.54
CA SER A 124 -6.67 5.76 -6.69
C SER A 124 -5.86 5.50 -7.94
N HIS A 125 -5.77 6.49 -8.84
CA HIS A 125 -4.84 6.41 -9.96
C HIS A 125 -3.41 6.49 -9.42
N ILE A 126 -2.65 5.40 -9.53
CA ILE A 126 -1.27 5.32 -9.05
C ILE A 126 -0.34 5.26 -10.25
N VAL A 127 0.60 6.20 -10.32
CA VAL A 127 1.57 6.29 -11.42
C VAL A 127 2.97 6.25 -10.84
N LYS A 128 3.86 5.41 -11.37
CA LYS A 128 5.27 5.47 -10.98
C LYS A 128 5.92 6.73 -11.54
N LEU A 129 6.67 7.43 -10.70
CA LEU A 129 7.44 8.58 -11.11
C LEU A 129 8.64 8.15 -11.97
N PRO A 130 8.84 8.76 -13.17
CA PRO A 130 10.05 8.56 -13.95
C PRO A 130 11.26 9.14 -13.20
N VAL A 131 12.45 8.62 -13.47
CA VAL A 131 13.71 8.98 -12.76
C VAL A 131 13.93 10.51 -12.71
N THR A 132 13.58 11.22 -13.77
CA THR A 132 13.71 12.69 -13.87
C THR A 132 12.79 13.48 -12.92
N ARG A 133 11.71 12.85 -12.45
CA ARG A 133 10.71 13.41 -11.53
C ARG A 133 10.73 12.75 -10.16
N GLN A 134 11.76 11.99 -9.82
CA GLN A 134 11.92 11.45 -8.47
C GLN A 134 12.50 12.51 -7.53
N LEU A 135 12.06 12.47 -6.27
CA LEU A 135 12.65 13.23 -5.18
C LEU A 135 13.96 12.55 -4.79
N LYS A 136 15.09 13.22 -5.00
CA LYS A 136 16.40 12.59 -4.84
C LYS A 136 16.69 12.24 -3.39
N PHE A 137 16.27 13.11 -2.47
CA PHE A 137 16.43 12.94 -1.03
C PHE A 137 15.68 11.73 -0.45
N MET A 138 14.84 11.03 -1.22
CA MET A 138 14.17 9.81 -0.77
C MET A 138 15.00 8.55 -0.97
N HIS A 139 16.10 8.61 -1.74
CA HIS A 139 17.04 7.50 -2.00
C HIS A 139 16.37 6.17 -2.36
N THR A 140 15.27 6.23 -3.12
CA THR A 140 14.56 5.03 -3.61
C THR A 140 14.10 5.22 -5.04
N PRO A 141 14.25 4.20 -5.92
CA PRO A 141 13.74 4.22 -7.28
C PRO A 141 12.23 3.92 -7.35
N HIS A 142 11.61 3.56 -6.22
CA HIS A 142 10.20 3.17 -6.11
C HIS A 142 9.36 4.33 -5.56
N GLN A 143 9.19 5.38 -6.37
CA GLN A 143 8.35 6.52 -6.02
C GLN A 143 7.11 6.53 -6.90
N PHE A 144 5.96 6.70 -6.27
CA PHE A 144 4.65 6.66 -6.93
C PHE A 144 3.88 7.92 -6.58
N LEU A 145 3.17 8.45 -7.56
CA LEU A 145 2.23 9.55 -7.41
C LEU A 145 0.82 8.99 -7.36
N LEU A 146 0.08 9.36 -6.33
CA LEU A 146 -1.34 9.04 -6.18
C LEU A 146 -2.15 10.24 -6.70
N LEU A 147 -2.85 10.04 -7.80
CA LEU A 147 -3.51 11.08 -8.58
C LEU A 147 -5.02 11.14 -8.42
N SER A 148 -5.64 10.36 -7.53
CA SER A 148 -7.10 10.40 -7.42
C SER A 148 -7.62 10.17 -6.01
N SER A 149 -8.25 11.23 -5.50
CA SER A 149 -9.50 11.13 -4.75
C SER A 149 -10.69 11.22 -5.74
N PRO A 150 -11.91 10.78 -5.40
CA PRO A 150 -13.10 11.02 -6.22
C PRO A 150 -13.23 12.50 -6.64
N PRO A 151 -13.74 12.85 -7.84
CA PRO A 151 -13.78 14.23 -8.33
C PRO A 151 -14.33 15.25 -7.34
N ALA A 152 -15.35 14.86 -6.55
CA ALA A 152 -15.91 15.70 -5.49
C ALA A 152 -14.90 16.01 -4.36
N LYS A 153 -14.10 15.04 -3.92
CA LYS A 153 -13.06 15.26 -2.90
C LYS A 153 -11.93 16.16 -3.44
N GLU A 154 -11.53 15.97 -4.69
CA GLU A 154 -10.53 16.80 -5.35
C GLU A 154 -11.01 18.24 -5.50
N SER A 155 -12.26 18.44 -5.93
CA SER A 155 -12.87 19.78 -6.00
C SER A 155 -12.90 20.48 -4.65
N ASN A 156 -13.28 19.76 -3.58
CA ASN A 156 -13.29 20.30 -2.22
C ASN A 156 -11.88 20.67 -1.76
N PHE A 157 -10.88 19.84 -2.07
CA PHE A 157 -9.48 20.12 -1.75
C PHE A 157 -8.98 21.38 -2.46
N ARG A 158 -9.25 21.53 -3.76
CA ARG A 158 -8.87 22.73 -4.53
C ARG A 158 -9.52 24.00 -4.00
N ALA A 159 -10.81 23.95 -3.68
CA ALA A 159 -11.52 25.08 -3.08
C ALA A 159 -10.90 25.47 -1.73
N ALA A 160 -10.67 24.50 -0.84
CA ALA A 160 -10.05 24.73 0.45
C ALA A 160 -8.60 25.25 0.33
N LYS A 161 -7.83 24.74 -0.64
CA LYS A 161 -6.48 25.23 -0.94
C LYS A 161 -6.48 26.69 -1.39
N GLY A 162 -7.46 27.10 -2.20
CA GLY A 162 -7.62 28.50 -2.60
C GLY A 162 -7.92 29.43 -1.42
N LEU A 163 -8.65 28.94 -0.41
CA LEU A 163 -9.04 29.72 0.78
C LEU A 163 -7.95 29.76 1.85
N PHE A 164 -7.33 28.63 2.14
CA PHE A 164 -6.46 28.46 3.32
C PHE A 164 -4.99 28.24 2.96
N GLY A 165 -4.68 28.00 1.70
CA GLY A 165 -3.37 27.50 1.27
C GLY A 165 -3.18 26.01 1.57
N SER A 166 -2.00 25.51 1.25
CA SER A 166 -1.58 24.15 1.58
C SER A 166 -0.09 24.06 1.91
N THR A 167 0.29 22.98 2.57
CA THR A 167 1.68 22.63 2.85
C THR A 167 1.91 21.13 2.65
N PHE A 168 3.16 20.69 2.63
CA PHE A 168 3.51 19.27 2.54
C PHE A 168 3.93 18.73 3.89
N ALA A 169 3.59 17.49 4.18
CA ALA A 169 4.07 16.78 5.36
C ALA A 169 4.14 15.27 5.08
N PHE A 170 5.01 14.57 5.81
CA PHE A 170 5.13 13.14 5.72
C PHE A 170 4.16 12.43 6.67
N HIS A 171 3.69 11.26 6.23
CA HIS A 171 2.99 10.27 7.03
C HIS A 171 3.74 8.94 6.99
N GLY A 172 4.10 8.43 8.17
CA GLY A 172 4.68 7.10 8.32
C GLY A 172 3.65 6.09 8.81
N SER A 173 3.62 4.91 8.19
CA SER A 173 2.82 3.78 8.67
C SER A 173 3.47 2.45 8.31
N HIS A 174 3.30 1.45 9.16
CA HIS A 174 3.75 0.08 8.89
C HIS A 174 3.16 -0.46 7.58
N ILE A 175 3.96 -1.23 6.82
CA ILE A 175 3.61 -1.69 5.47
C ILE A 175 2.25 -2.43 5.39
N GLU A 176 1.94 -3.20 6.42
CA GLU A 176 0.68 -3.93 6.58
C GLU A 176 -0.59 -3.06 6.56
N ASN A 177 -0.48 -1.77 6.90
CA ASN A 177 -1.64 -0.86 6.90
C ASN A 177 -1.93 -0.27 5.50
N TRP A 178 -0.98 -0.36 4.56
CA TRP A 178 -1.08 0.36 3.28
C TRP A 178 -2.11 -0.24 2.32
N HIS A 179 -2.45 -1.53 2.47
CA HIS A 179 -3.62 -2.11 1.78
C HIS A 179 -4.88 -1.27 2.03
N SER A 180 -5.16 -0.96 3.30
CA SER A 180 -6.32 -0.15 3.67
C SER A 180 -6.14 1.33 3.32
N ILE A 181 -4.96 1.90 3.57
CA ILE A 181 -4.70 3.32 3.28
C ILE A 181 -4.88 3.64 1.79
N LEU A 182 -4.42 2.79 0.87
CA LEU A 182 -4.58 3.03 -0.57
C LEU A 182 -6.05 3.02 -1.02
N ARG A 183 -6.93 2.34 -0.30
CA ARG A 183 -8.33 2.12 -0.71
C ARG A 183 -9.31 3.01 0.03
N ASN A 184 -9.04 3.28 1.30
CA ASN A 184 -9.88 4.05 2.19
C ASN A 184 -9.35 5.48 2.44
N GLY A 185 -8.11 5.75 2.08
CA GLY A 185 -7.37 6.93 2.48
C GLY A 185 -6.85 6.84 3.91
N LEU A 186 -6.17 7.90 4.36
CA LEU A 186 -5.82 8.05 5.77
C LEU A 186 -7.11 8.28 6.58
N VAL A 187 -7.25 7.54 7.68
CA VAL A 187 -8.40 7.60 8.57
C VAL A 187 -7.96 8.00 9.98
N VAL A 188 -8.82 8.70 10.70
CA VAL A 188 -8.60 9.00 12.12
C VAL A 188 -8.73 7.71 12.91
N ALA A 189 -7.60 7.13 13.31
CA ALA A 189 -7.55 5.86 14.03
C ALA A 189 -7.66 6.03 15.56
N SER A 190 -7.53 7.25 16.08
CA SER A 190 -7.56 7.54 17.51
C SER A 190 -8.83 7.02 18.19
N ASN A 191 -8.66 6.38 19.34
CA ASN A 191 -9.70 5.74 20.15
C ASN A 191 -10.48 4.64 19.42
N THR A 192 -9.89 4.05 18.38
CA THR A 192 -10.47 2.90 17.65
C THR A 192 -9.55 1.67 17.75
N ARG A 193 -10.04 0.51 17.30
CA ARG A 193 -9.23 -0.71 17.14
C ARG A 193 -8.04 -0.56 16.20
N LEU A 194 -8.00 0.48 15.36
CA LEU A 194 -6.89 0.75 14.45
C LEU A 194 -5.73 1.48 15.14
N GLN A 195 -5.93 2.05 16.33
CA GLN A 195 -4.90 2.79 17.06
C GLN A 195 -3.72 1.88 17.45
N LEU A 196 -2.53 2.20 16.94
CA LEU A 196 -1.27 1.55 17.32
C LEU A 196 -0.47 2.35 18.35
N HIS A 197 -0.55 3.67 18.26
CA HIS A 197 0.20 4.61 19.08
C HIS A 197 -0.78 5.53 19.80
N GLY A 198 -0.41 6.04 20.98
CA GLY A 198 -1.26 6.96 21.73
C GLY A 198 -1.62 8.23 20.94
N ALA A 199 -2.78 8.80 21.25
CA ALA A 199 -3.27 10.05 20.68
C ALA A 199 -2.85 11.25 21.55
N ILE A 200 -1.54 11.45 21.76
CA ILE A 200 -1.00 12.43 22.73
C ILE A 200 -1.38 13.88 22.42
N TYR A 201 -1.65 14.20 21.15
CA TYR A 201 -2.09 15.51 20.68
C TYR A 201 -3.57 15.53 20.30
N GLY A 202 -4.35 14.57 20.83
CA GLY A 202 -5.77 14.44 20.53
C GLY A 202 -6.08 13.56 19.32
N SER A 203 -7.36 13.49 18.99
CA SER A 203 -7.87 12.65 17.91
C SER A 203 -7.53 13.25 16.55
N GLY A 204 -6.85 12.50 15.67
CA GLY A 204 -6.50 13.00 14.35
C GLY A 204 -5.59 12.10 13.53
N ILE A 205 -5.28 12.55 12.32
CA ILE A 205 -4.23 11.98 11.47
C ILE A 205 -2.93 12.72 11.75
N TYR A 206 -1.89 11.98 12.13
CA TYR A 206 -0.62 12.56 12.54
C TYR A 206 0.31 12.63 11.33
N LEU A 207 0.90 13.81 11.14
CA LEU A 207 1.81 14.14 10.06
C LEU A 207 3.03 14.87 10.64
N SER A 208 4.15 14.83 9.95
CA SER A 208 5.34 15.58 10.34
C SER A 208 6.03 16.19 9.13
N PRO A 209 6.45 17.46 9.19
CA PRO A 209 7.31 18.00 8.14
C PRO A 209 8.69 17.34 8.13
N LEU A 210 9.11 16.71 9.24
CA LEU A 210 10.38 16.00 9.36
C LEU A 210 10.25 14.54 8.91
N SER A 211 11.07 14.12 7.95
CA SER A 211 11.09 12.75 7.43
C SER A 211 11.44 11.73 8.52
N SER A 212 12.43 12.01 9.37
CA SER A 212 12.90 11.13 10.46
C SER A 212 11.79 10.65 11.39
N ILE A 213 10.82 11.53 11.69
CA ILE A 213 9.67 11.18 12.54
C ILE A 213 8.82 10.13 11.82
N SER A 214 8.48 10.34 10.55
CA SER A 214 7.67 9.40 9.76
C SER A 214 8.42 8.09 9.46
N PHE A 215 9.75 8.10 9.35
CA PHE A 215 10.56 6.88 9.27
C PHE A 215 10.43 6.01 10.53
N GLY A 216 10.30 6.63 11.70
CA GLY A 216 10.01 5.91 12.94
C GLY A 216 8.69 5.12 12.87
N TYR A 217 7.62 5.78 12.43
CA TYR A 217 6.26 5.19 12.35
C TYR A 217 6.06 4.20 11.19
N SER A 218 6.94 4.21 10.18
CA SER A 218 6.95 3.20 9.10
C SER A 218 7.79 1.96 9.44
N GLY A 219 8.48 1.98 10.59
CA GLY A 219 9.37 0.91 11.01
C GLY A 219 10.64 0.82 10.15
N MET A 220 11.04 1.91 9.49
CA MET A 220 12.32 2.02 8.76
C MET A 220 13.52 2.02 9.72
N ASN A 221 13.33 2.45 10.96
CA ASN A 221 14.39 2.58 11.96
C ASN A 221 14.65 1.30 12.79
N LYS A 222 13.90 0.21 12.54
CA LYS A 222 14.15 -1.07 13.23
C LYS A 222 15.27 -1.83 12.52
N LYS A 223 16.49 -1.84 13.11
CA LYS A 223 17.49 -2.87 12.78
C LYS A 223 16.82 -4.22 13.05
N GLN A 224 16.89 -5.15 12.09
CA GLN A 224 16.52 -6.53 12.34
C GLN A 224 17.40 -7.04 13.49
N GLN A 225 16.84 -7.15 14.69
CA GLN A 225 17.48 -7.91 15.74
C GLN A 225 17.48 -9.36 15.27
N LYS A 226 18.63 -9.82 14.76
CA LYS A 226 18.95 -11.25 14.87
C LYS A 226 18.94 -11.53 16.36
N VAL A 227 17.88 -12.18 16.84
CA VAL A 227 17.84 -12.74 18.18
C VAL A 227 18.91 -13.82 18.21
N ALA A 228 20.12 -13.46 18.61
CA ALA A 228 21.11 -14.42 19.07
C ALA A 228 20.66 -14.83 20.47
N SER A 229 19.91 -15.94 20.54
CA SER A 229 19.65 -16.63 21.79
C SER A 229 20.99 -17.17 22.31
N LYS A 230 21.62 -16.44 23.23
CA LYS A 230 22.57 -17.03 24.17
C LYS A 230 21.75 -17.68 25.26
N ASP A 231 21.69 -19.01 25.24
CA ASP A 231 21.84 -19.80 26.44
C ASP A 231 22.44 -21.16 26.07
N GLU A 232 23.60 -21.44 26.65
CA GLU A 232 24.33 -22.70 26.57
C GLU A 232 23.67 -23.73 27.48
N THR A 233 23.40 -24.92 26.98
CA THR A 233 23.70 -26.17 27.68
C THR A 233 23.71 -27.32 26.68
N ALA A 234 24.80 -28.09 26.72
CA ALA A 234 25.13 -29.15 25.79
C ALA A 234 24.15 -30.33 25.85
N THR A 235 23.75 -30.84 24.68
CA THR A 235 23.70 -32.29 24.39
C THR A 235 23.43 -32.54 22.91
N ASN A 236 24.35 -33.26 22.28
CA ASN A 236 24.27 -33.75 20.91
C ASN A 236 23.01 -34.60 20.67
N LYS A 237 22.11 -34.19 19.79
CA LYS A 237 21.36 -35.08 18.89
C LYS A 237 21.10 -34.40 17.55
N THR A 238 21.58 -35.06 16.51
CA THR A 238 21.31 -34.85 15.09
C THR A 238 19.84 -34.56 14.82
N ASN A 239 19.54 -33.41 14.23
CA ASN A 239 18.30 -33.19 13.48
C ASN A 239 18.60 -32.28 12.29
N ILE A 240 18.59 -32.91 11.11
CA ILE A 240 18.59 -32.27 9.81
C ILE A 240 17.29 -31.46 9.72
N HIS A 241 17.36 -30.16 9.99
CA HIS A 241 16.23 -29.27 9.73
C HIS A 241 16.19 -28.98 8.24
N LEU A 242 15.26 -29.65 7.55
CA LEU A 242 14.88 -29.33 6.19
C LEU A 242 14.44 -27.86 6.13
N GLN A 243 15.35 -27.00 5.68
CA GLN A 243 14.96 -25.80 4.96
C GLN A 243 14.23 -26.27 3.70
N SER A 244 12.90 -26.34 3.76
CA SER A 244 12.08 -26.34 2.55
C SER A 244 12.18 -24.94 1.94
N GLN A 245 13.32 -24.67 1.30
CA GLN A 245 13.32 -23.78 0.15
C GLN A 245 12.41 -24.46 -0.87
N LYS A 246 11.16 -24.00 -0.99
CA LYS A 246 10.40 -24.22 -2.21
C LYS A 246 11.21 -23.60 -3.35
N LYS A 247 12.01 -24.41 -4.03
CA LYS A 247 12.58 -24.12 -5.36
C LYS A 247 11.41 -23.69 -6.25
N GLY A 248 11.38 -22.43 -6.67
CA GLY A 248 10.44 -21.99 -7.71
C GLY A 248 10.04 -20.52 -7.74
N GLN A 249 10.13 -19.76 -6.64
CA GLN A 249 9.74 -18.34 -6.66
C GLN A 249 10.93 -17.44 -7.03
N GLN A 250 11.02 -17.08 -8.31
CA GLN A 250 11.90 -16.03 -8.86
C GLN A 250 11.38 -14.63 -8.46
N PRO A 251 12.25 -13.60 -8.35
CA PRO A 251 11.97 -12.43 -7.50
C PRO A 251 10.94 -11.46 -8.07
N GLN A 252 10.03 -10.99 -7.21
CA GLN A 252 9.14 -9.83 -7.43
C GLN A 252 9.93 -8.52 -7.62
N PHE A 253 9.34 -7.54 -8.30
CA PHE A 253 10.01 -6.27 -8.66
C PHE A 253 10.35 -5.43 -7.41
N LEU A 254 9.45 -5.42 -6.42
CA LEU A 254 9.67 -4.97 -5.06
C LEU A 254 10.35 -6.10 -4.27
N GLN A 255 11.68 -6.13 -4.34
CA GLN A 255 12.52 -7.27 -3.95
C GLN A 255 12.55 -7.67 -2.46
N SER A 256 11.66 -7.21 -1.58
CA SER A 256 11.77 -7.61 -0.17
C SER A 256 10.46 -7.85 0.56
N ARG A 257 10.44 -8.90 1.38
CA ARG A 257 9.46 -9.09 2.48
C ARG A 257 9.49 -7.96 3.51
N ASN A 258 10.43 -7.01 3.38
CA ASN A 258 10.69 -5.91 4.30
C ASN A 258 10.40 -4.56 3.64
N LEU A 259 9.33 -4.49 2.83
CA LEU A 259 8.89 -3.22 2.27
C LEU A 259 8.60 -2.21 3.37
N LYS A 260 9.04 -0.97 3.13
CA LYS A 260 8.77 0.18 3.96
C LYS A 260 8.19 1.26 3.08
N CYS A 261 7.17 1.94 3.57
CA CYS A 261 6.45 2.94 2.82
C CYS A 261 6.16 4.14 3.73
N ILE A 262 6.31 5.33 3.15
CA ILE A 262 5.84 6.58 3.72
C ILE A 262 5.05 7.32 2.63
N ALA A 263 4.10 8.16 3.03
CA ALA A 263 3.45 9.09 2.12
C ALA A 263 4.00 10.49 2.35
N LEU A 264 4.17 11.23 1.26
CA LEU A 264 4.29 12.68 1.26
C LEU A 264 2.92 13.24 0.88
N CYS A 265 2.26 13.90 1.83
CA CYS A 265 0.89 14.38 1.69
C CYS A 265 0.88 15.90 1.49
N GLU A 266 0.01 16.39 0.61
CA GLU A 266 -0.39 17.79 0.58
C GLU A 266 -1.59 18.00 1.53
N VAL A 267 -1.51 19.03 2.38
CA VAL A 267 -2.46 19.26 3.47
C VAL A 267 -2.90 20.71 3.47
N ILE A 268 -4.19 20.95 3.63
CA ILE A 268 -4.76 22.29 3.73
C ILE A 268 -4.34 22.93 5.06
N THR A 269 -3.89 24.18 5.00
CA THR A 269 -3.50 24.96 6.18
C THR A 269 -4.70 25.68 6.82
N SER A 270 -5.79 24.93 7.07
CA SER A 270 -7.00 25.43 7.74
C SER A 270 -6.84 25.48 9.27
N PRO A 271 -7.77 26.11 10.02
CA PRO A 271 -7.74 26.12 11.48
C PRO A 271 -7.79 24.74 12.14
N ASP A 272 -8.31 23.72 11.43
CA ASP A 272 -8.35 22.33 11.90
C ASP A 272 -6.96 21.65 11.87
N LEU A 273 -5.97 22.28 11.24
CA LEU A 273 -4.59 21.80 11.23
C LEU A 273 -3.87 22.21 12.53
N HIS A 274 -3.96 21.36 13.54
CA HIS A 274 -3.27 21.54 14.82
C HIS A 274 -1.76 21.31 14.68
N LYS A 275 -0.96 22.35 14.92
CA LYS A 275 0.51 22.27 14.91
C LYS A 275 1.04 22.10 16.34
N HIS A 276 1.75 21.01 16.57
CA HIS A 276 2.45 20.77 17.83
C HIS A 276 3.96 20.87 17.60
N VAL A 277 4.62 21.75 18.36
CA VAL A 277 6.07 21.92 18.30
C VAL A 277 6.69 20.91 19.26
N ASN A 278 7.30 19.85 18.72
CA ASN A 278 8.15 18.97 19.49
C ASN A 278 9.61 19.38 19.33
N GLN A 279 10.27 19.71 20.45
CA GLN A 279 11.71 19.96 20.56
C GLN A 279 12.56 18.67 20.51
N SER A 280 11.95 17.50 20.32
CA SER A 280 12.65 16.21 20.32
C SER A 280 13.37 15.97 18.99
N ARG A 281 14.66 16.33 18.96
CA ARG A 281 15.64 15.91 17.95
C ARG A 281 15.94 14.41 18.08
N LEU A 282 15.02 13.57 17.61
CA LEU A 282 15.28 12.14 17.47
C LEU A 282 16.03 11.91 16.16
N ALA A 283 17.36 11.85 16.24
CA ALA A 283 18.20 11.44 15.12
C ALA A 283 18.10 9.92 14.96
N PHE A 284 17.60 9.48 13.81
CA PHE A 284 17.58 8.08 13.42
C PHE A 284 18.43 7.91 12.17
N ASP A 285 19.30 6.90 12.17
CA ASP A 285 20.10 6.49 11.02
C ASP A 285 19.27 5.47 10.21
N GLY A 286 18.84 5.86 9.01
CA GLY A 286 17.96 5.08 8.16
C GLY A 286 18.55 4.93 6.75
N GLN A 287 18.66 3.70 6.27
CA GLN A 287 19.15 3.35 4.93
C GLN A 287 18.19 3.74 3.77
N VAL A 288 17.13 4.52 4.04
CA VAL A 288 16.14 4.94 3.03
C VAL A 288 15.75 6.40 3.29
N GLY A 289 16.20 7.30 2.43
CA GLY A 289 15.92 8.73 2.47
C GLY A 289 16.71 9.52 3.52
N ASP A 290 16.92 10.80 3.24
CA ASP A 290 17.60 11.72 4.14
C ASP A 290 16.72 11.97 5.38
N THR A 291 17.24 11.68 6.58
CA THR A 291 16.50 11.82 7.85
C THR A 291 16.39 13.28 8.31
N SER A 292 17.16 14.17 7.69
CA SER A 292 17.18 15.61 7.95
C SER A 292 16.17 16.40 7.11
N ILE A 293 15.35 15.75 6.28
CA ILE A 293 14.43 16.45 5.38
C ILE A 293 13.31 17.09 6.17
N ASN A 294 13.14 18.39 5.93
CA ASN A 294 12.05 19.20 6.45
C ASN A 294 11.26 19.77 5.26
N THR A 295 10.00 19.37 5.10
CA THR A 295 9.14 19.84 4.00
C THR A 295 8.82 21.34 4.07
N GLN A 296 9.09 22.00 5.20
CA GLN A 296 8.96 23.45 5.36
C GLN A 296 10.23 24.21 4.98
N ASP A 297 11.34 23.53 4.69
CA ASP A 297 12.51 24.17 4.08
C ASP A 297 12.13 24.64 2.66
N PRO A 298 12.33 25.93 2.32
CA PRO A 298 11.98 26.47 1.00
C PRO A 298 12.57 25.69 -0.18
N ASN A 299 13.78 25.13 -0.04
CA ASN A 299 14.44 24.37 -1.11
C ASN A 299 13.76 23.01 -1.31
N ILE A 300 13.49 22.29 -0.22
CA ILE A 300 12.77 21.02 -0.25
C ILE A 300 11.35 21.23 -0.77
N HIS A 301 10.67 22.26 -0.29
CA HIS A 301 9.32 22.62 -0.74
C HIS A 301 9.27 22.87 -2.25
N ARG A 302 10.23 23.63 -2.79
CA ARG A 302 10.34 23.89 -4.24
C ARG A 302 10.62 22.62 -5.03
N GLU A 303 11.44 21.70 -4.51
CA GLU A 303 11.70 20.41 -5.15
C GLU A 303 10.44 19.53 -5.21
N ILE A 304 9.66 19.50 -4.13
CA ILE A 304 8.37 18.79 -4.07
C ILE A 304 7.40 19.37 -5.10
N LEU A 305 7.24 20.69 -5.15
CA LEU A 305 6.39 21.37 -6.13
C LEU A 305 6.83 21.11 -7.57
N ARG A 306 8.14 21.07 -7.85
CA ARG A 306 8.67 20.73 -9.18
C ARG A 306 8.22 19.33 -9.64
N VAL A 307 8.15 18.37 -8.71
CA VAL A 307 7.74 16.99 -9.01
C VAL A 307 6.22 16.90 -9.22
N ILE A 308 5.42 17.59 -8.40
CA ILE A 308 3.95 17.46 -8.36
C ILE A 308 3.25 18.44 -9.34
N GLY A 309 3.69 19.70 -9.41
CA GLY A 309 3.00 20.80 -10.07
C GLY A 309 2.90 20.71 -11.61
N ASN A 310 3.74 19.90 -12.25
CA ASN A 310 3.71 19.69 -13.70
C ASN A 310 2.66 18.65 -14.16
N GLN A 311 1.71 18.26 -13.31
CA GLN A 311 0.57 17.41 -13.69
C GLN A 311 -0.79 18.12 -13.61
N THR A 312 -0.92 19.17 -12.80
CA THR A 312 -2.17 19.96 -12.71
C THR A 312 -2.40 20.89 -13.90
N ALA A 313 -1.41 21.04 -14.79
CA ALA A 313 -1.49 21.88 -15.99
C ALA A 313 -1.94 21.12 -17.25
N THR A 314 -2.16 19.80 -17.18
CA THR A 314 -2.49 18.96 -18.34
C THR A 314 -3.71 18.06 -18.10
N GLY A 315 -4.63 18.47 -17.24
CA GLY A 315 -5.91 17.78 -17.00
C GLY A 315 -7.08 18.72 -17.23
#